data_AF-A0A5C5SJL3-F1
#
_entry.id   AF-A0A5C5SJL3-F1
#
_cell.length_a   1.000
_cell.length_b   1.000
_cell.length_c   1.000
_cell.angle_alpha   90.00
_cell.angle_beta   90.00
_cell.angle_gamma   90.00
#
_symmetry.space_group_name_H-M   'P 1'
#
loop_
_entity.id
_entity.type
_entity.pdbx_description
1 polymer ?
#
loop_
_entity_poly.entity_id
_entity_poly.type
_entity_poly.pdbx_seq_one_letter_code
_entity_poly.pdbx_strand_id
1 'polypeptide(L)' 'MSKIQGVKSLLEHLESVNYPISEDQLHEYLAKRKIPHKKSYGGTIFFDLAHIDWWIAEQRKTESAT' A
#
# COMPACT_ATOMS: atom_id res chain seq x y z
N MET A 1 -2.90 4.07 -15.39
CA MET A 1 -1.73 4.93 -15.06
C MET A 1 -1.99 5.80 -13.84
N SER A 2 -2.82 5.35 -12.89
CA SER A 2 -3.14 6.14 -11.69
C SER A 2 -2.08 5.92 -10.63
N LYS A 3 -1.67 6.99 -9.97
CA LYS A 3 -0.67 6.96 -8.89
C LYS A 3 -1.26 7.61 -7.66
N ILE A 4 -0.95 7.03 -6.50
CA ILE A 4 -1.22 7.63 -5.20
C ILE A 4 0.11 8.19 -4.68
N GLN A 5 0.07 9.43 -4.18
CA GLN A 5 1.25 10.10 -3.64
C GLN A 5 1.11 10.24 -2.12
N GLY A 6 2.10 9.69 -1.40
CA GLY A 6 2.18 9.82 0.05
C GLY A 6 1.36 8.79 0.83
N VAL A 7 1.70 8.66 2.11
CA VAL A 7 1.16 7.66 3.04
C VAL A 7 -0.33 7.88 3.29
N LYS A 8 -0.74 9.12 3.59
CA LYS A 8 -2.14 9.46 3.89
C LYS A 8 -3.10 9.08 2.77
N SER A 9 -2.78 9.46 1.53
CA SER A 9 -3.62 9.13 0.38
C SER A 9 -3.67 7.63 0.09
N LEU A 10 -2.63 6.86 0.47
CA LEU A 10 -2.69 5.42 0.38
C LEU A 10 -3.63 4.84 1.45
N LEU A 11 -3.58 5.34 2.69
CA LEU A 11 -4.50 4.89 3.75
C LEU A 11 -5.96 5.14 3.37
N GLU A 12 -6.28 6.31 2.82
CA GLU A 12 -7.62 6.64 2.31
C GLU A 12 -8.07 5.65 1.22
N HIS A 13 -7.17 5.32 0.28
CA HIS A 13 -7.48 4.33 -0.75
C HIS A 13 -7.74 2.95 -0.15
N LEU A 14 -6.85 2.49 0.73
CA LEU A 14 -6.96 1.19 1.39
C LEU A 14 -8.26 1.05 2.20
N GLU A 15 -8.67 2.11 2.90
CA GLU A 15 -9.96 2.18 3.57
C GLU A 15 -11.13 2.08 2.58
N SER A 16 -11.09 2.83 1.47
CA SER A 16 -12.15 2.85 0.46
C SER A 16 -12.40 1.50 -0.22
N VAL A 17 -11.36 0.66 -0.31
CA VAL A 17 -11.46 -0.71 -0.90
C VAL A 17 -11.63 -1.80 0.14
N ASN A 18 -11.99 -1.43 1.38
CA ASN A 18 -12.20 -2.33 2.51
C ASN A 18 -10.97 -3.20 2.82
N TYR A 19 -9.80 -2.55 2.88
CA TYR A 19 -8.54 -3.12 3.37
C TYR A 19 -7.85 -2.14 4.35
N PRO A 20 -8.54 -1.69 5.43
CA PRO A 20 -7.98 -0.70 6.34
C PRO A 20 -6.77 -1.28 7.10
N ILE A 21 -5.69 -0.51 7.18
CA ILE A 21 -4.50 -0.80 8.00
C ILE A 21 -4.12 0.47 8.77
N SER A 22 -3.40 0.32 9.89
CA SER A 22 -2.88 1.47 10.63
C SER A 22 -1.70 2.13 9.91
N GLU A 23 -1.46 3.42 10.19
CA GLU A 23 -0.30 4.15 9.67
C GLU A 23 1.02 3.48 10.10
N ASP A 24 1.11 3.01 11.36
CA ASP A 24 2.26 2.26 11.86
C ASP A 24 2.52 0.97 11.08
N GLN A 25 1.46 0.20 10.81
CA GLN A 25 1.55 -1.04 10.02
C GLN A 25 2.00 -0.75 8.58
N LEU A 26 1.50 0.33 7.98
CA LEU A 26 1.95 0.77 6.66
C LEU A 26 3.43 1.17 6.68
N HIS A 27 3.89 1.88 7.71
CA HIS A 27 5.31 2.20 7.88
C HIS A 27 6.17 0.94 8.03
N GLU A 28 5.71 -0.06 8.77
CA GLU A 28 6.40 -1.35 8.84
C GLU A 28 6.48 -2.04 7.48
N TYR A 29 5.41 -2.02 6.69
CA TYR A 29 5.40 -2.60 5.35
C TYR A 29 6.34 -1.88 4.40
N LEU A 30 6.40 -0.55 4.48
CA LEU A 30 7.36 0.25 3.72
C LEU A 30 8.81 -0.08 4.12
N ALA A 31 9.10 -0.16 5.41
CA ALA A 31 10.43 -0.49 5.93
C ALA A 31 10.87 -1.90 5.52
N LYS A 32 9.97 -2.88 5.62
CA LYS A 32 10.20 -4.29 5.26
C LYS A 32 10.05 -4.56 3.76
N ARG A 33 9.76 -3.54 2.93
CA ARG A 33 9.47 -3.64 1.49
C ARG A 33 8.37 -4.67 1.15
N LYS A 34 7.39 -4.82 2.03
CA LYS A 34 6.25 -5.75 1.85
C LYS A 34 5.14 -5.20 0.96
N ILE A 35 5.07 -3.88 0.80
CA ILE A 35 4.09 -3.20 -0.05
C ILE A 35 4.78 -2.56 -1.27
N PRO A 36 4.22 -2.69 -2.49
CA PRO A 36 4.80 -2.09 -3.70
C PRO A 36 4.86 -0.57 -3.60
N HIS A 37 6.06 0.02 -3.68
CA HIS A 37 6.23 1.46 -3.62
C HIS A 37 7.47 1.92 -4.38
N LYS A 38 7.51 3.20 -4.76
CA LYS A 38 8.68 3.86 -5.33
C LYS A 38 8.98 5.14 -4.55
N LYS A 39 10.24 5.33 -4.17
CA LYS A 39 10.71 6.59 -3.57
C LYS A 39 11.33 7.47 -4.65
N SER A 40 10.91 8.71 -4.76
CA SER A 40 11.57 9.69 -5.62
C SER A 40 12.76 10.32 -4.92
N TYR A 41 13.61 10.98 -5.72
CA TYR A 41 14.55 11.94 -5.20
C TYR A 41 13.77 13.03 -4.42
N GLY A 42 14.17 13.32 -3.19
CA GLY A 42 13.43 14.20 -2.27
C GLY A 42 12.49 13.50 -1.27
N GLY A 43 12.45 12.17 -1.24
CA GLY A 43 11.79 11.41 -0.16
C GLY A 43 10.27 11.22 -0.32
N THR A 44 9.69 11.70 -1.42
CA THR A 44 8.27 11.45 -1.72
C THR A 44 8.06 9.99 -2.12
N ILE A 45 7.01 9.37 -1.60
CA ILE A 45 6.65 7.98 -1.88
C ILE A 45 5.46 7.96 -2.84
N PHE A 46 5.57 7.14 -3.87
CA PHE A 46 4.53 6.91 -4.87
C PHE A 46 4.13 5.45 -4.90
N PHE A 47 2.84 5.23 -5.08
CA PHE A 47 2.22 3.92 -5.21
C PHE A 47 1.52 3.85 -6.55
N ASP A 48 1.83 2.81 -7.33
CA ASP A 48 1.09 2.54 -8.56
C ASP A 48 -0.19 1.81 -8.18
N LEU A 49 -1.35 2.35 -8.59
CA LEU A 49 -2.64 1.84 -8.16
C LEU A 49 -2.84 0.37 -8.55
N ALA A 50 -2.45 -0.03 -9.76
CA ALA A 50 -2.63 -1.40 -10.21
C ALA A 50 -1.77 -2.39 -9.39
N HIS A 51 -0.58 -1.98 -8.98
CA HIS A 51 0.27 -2.80 -8.12
C HIS A 51 -0.27 -2.88 -6.69
N ILE A 52 -0.88 -1.81 -6.18
CA ILE A 52 -1.55 -1.83 -4.86
C ILE A 52 -2.76 -2.76 -4.90
N ASP A 53 -3.64 -2.63 -5.90
CA ASP A 53 -4.83 -3.45 -6.00
C ASP A 53 -4.48 -4.95 -6.14
N TRP A 54 -3.44 -5.26 -6.94
CA TRP A 54 -2.89 -6.62 -7.01
C TRP A 54 -2.35 -7.10 -5.65
N TRP A 55 -1.58 -6.26 -4.95
CA TRP A 55 -1.01 -6.61 -3.65
C TRP A 55 -2.08 -6.91 -2.61
N ILE A 56 -3.16 -6.11 -2.56
CA ILE A 56 -4.33 -6.35 -1.68
C ILE A 56 -4.95 -7.71 -1.99
N ALA A 57 -5.16 -8.02 -3.27
CA ALA A 57 -5.71 -9.31 -3.68
C ALA A 57 -4.82 -10.48 -3.23
N GLU A 58 -3.50 -10.31 -3.22
CA GLU A 58 -2.58 -11.35 -2.72
C GLU A 58 -2.60 -11.49 -1.19
N GLN A 59 -2.72 -10.37 -0.45
CA GLN A 59 -2.83 -10.44 1.01
C GLN A 59 -4.09 -11.19 1.44
N ARG A 60 -5.24 -10.90 0.80
CA ARG A 60 -6.51 -11.58 1.08
C ARG A 60 -6.45 -13.10 0.89
N LYS A 61 -5.70 -13.58 -0.11
CA LYS A 61 -5.50 -15.03 -0.30
C LYS A 61 -4.68 -15.64 0.84
N THR A 62 -3.67 -14.92 1.31
CA THR A 62 -2.78 -15.37 2.39
C THR A 62 -3.54 -15.42 3.73
N GLU A 63 -4.36 -14.41 4.00
CA GLU A 63 -5.24 -14.35 5.18
C GLU A 63 -6.29 -15.46 5.18
N SER A 64 -6.83 -15.84 4.02
CA SER A 64 -7.81 -16.93 3.90
C SER A 64 -7.19 -18.33 4.09
N ALA A 65 -5.86 -18.43 4.04
CA ALA A 65 -5.12 -19.69 4.16
C ALA A 65 -4.57 -19.93 5.59
N THR A 66 -4.80 -18.98 6.52
CA THR A 66 -4.34 -19.03 7.92
C THR A 66 -5.55 -19.12 8.85
#